data_AF-A0A0F2NLZ3-F1
#
_entry.id   AF-A0A0F2NLZ3-F1
#
_cell.length_a   1.000
_cell.length_b   1.000
_cell.length_c   1.000
_cell.angle_alpha   90.00
_cell.angle_beta   90.00
_cell.angle_gamma   90.00
#
_symmetry.space_group_name_H-M   'P 1'
#
loop_
_entity.id
_entity.type
_entity.pdbx_description
1 polymer ?
#
loop_
_entity_poly.entity_id
_entity_poly.type
_entity_poly.pdbx_seq_one_letter_code
_entity_poly.pdbx_strand_id
1 'polypeptide(L)'
;MSVRFRIALSVIIFAVALPVSAIASYGASSQASRPLITVDGVRVDSLWETRPGEFDYLTPVTDLAGFTGAEYSFFPGTGGILIKKGDHLLELFIDRKGALINGAETTLTQPPRSADGVIYVPLNTVAPALGYSVTYNTKENTFHLSTMPGPPLAQQPKVKIYGDLLPSGSEFFETGKVIKKSDLDGDGKDEYSALYRNNNGKYGVMVYRQDSEGFLKLWQKEEEFPPSLLELADLNGGGSELMVGWNFGAAIGSHIEIYSFKGGSADLLFSGMYHRFEQGDFDGDGKNEFALWQKDHGDTYSIPVFKWNGKMFAPVEYLPGYYKKVVDYYQSMAPKVSVNRSAQYYLAEAYLRSGEFALALKTAGEGINIPQSHPSNADFQRLKGLALVGLERHAEALPFLELSLKGFPGPIWSEARFALSRCYDKTGEPARGRLEMIRALNEGNQWQGYQRALETLKSEVAVKNSLPYAFMLTVWPRCVNLINRLAEMRIE
;
A
#
# COMPACT_ATOMS: atom_id res chain seq x y z
N MET A 1 77.93 1.90 -24.22
CA MET A 1 78.27 0.95 -23.13
C MET A 1 76.97 0.64 -22.41
N SER A 2 76.34 -0.52 -22.62
CA SER A 2 76.63 -1.80 -21.93
C SER A 2 76.49 -1.62 -20.41
N VAL A 3 75.64 -2.31 -19.67
CA VAL A 3 75.52 -3.77 -19.57
C VAL A 3 74.20 -4.17 -18.86
N ARG A 4 73.65 -5.30 -19.32
CA ARG A 4 72.52 -6.11 -18.81
C ARG A 4 72.72 -6.59 -17.36
N PHE A 5 71.67 -7.03 -16.66
CA PHE A 5 71.60 -8.33 -15.94
C PHE A 5 70.15 -8.57 -15.46
N ARG A 6 69.40 -9.49 -16.11
CA ARG A 6 68.94 -10.84 -15.68
C ARG A 6 67.88 -10.81 -14.53
N ILE A 7 66.88 -11.69 -14.39
CA ILE A 7 66.83 -13.15 -14.53
C ILE A 7 65.35 -13.57 -14.75
N ALA A 8 65.12 -14.49 -15.69
CA ALA A 8 63.92 -15.30 -15.80
C ALA A 8 64.01 -16.51 -14.86
N LEU A 9 62.90 -16.93 -14.25
CA LEU A 9 62.81 -18.23 -13.59
C LEU A 9 61.48 -18.91 -13.94
N SER A 10 61.60 -20.01 -14.66
CA SER A 10 60.55 -20.98 -14.90
C SER A 10 60.88 -22.27 -14.15
N VAL A 11 59.90 -22.70 -13.34
CA VAL A 11 59.43 -24.08 -13.10
C VAL A 11 60.40 -25.09 -12.48
N ILE A 12 59.98 -25.73 -11.36
CA ILE A 12 59.93 -27.19 -11.20
C ILE A 12 58.78 -27.55 -10.24
N ILE A 13 58.02 -28.54 -10.68
CA ILE A 13 56.81 -29.13 -10.10
C ILE A 13 57.21 -30.19 -9.06
N PHE A 14 56.53 -30.22 -7.92
CA PHE A 14 56.47 -31.41 -7.05
C PHE A 14 55.02 -31.86 -6.90
N ALA A 15 54.72 -33.03 -7.46
CA ALA A 15 53.46 -33.74 -7.26
C ALA A 15 53.57 -34.55 -5.96
N VAL A 16 52.67 -34.29 -5.00
CA VAL A 16 52.44 -35.17 -3.86
C VAL A 16 51.02 -35.73 -4.00
N ALA A 17 50.95 -37.03 -4.31
CA ALA A 17 49.72 -37.80 -4.24
C ALA A 17 49.40 -38.08 -2.77
N LEU A 18 48.27 -37.57 -2.28
CA LEU A 18 47.70 -37.95 -0.99
C LEU A 18 46.59 -39.00 -1.22
N PRO A 19 46.49 -40.01 -0.36
CA PRO A 19 45.55 -41.12 -0.51
C PRO A 19 44.10 -40.67 -0.35
N VAL A 20 43.26 -41.22 -1.22
CA VAL A 20 41.80 -41.18 -1.16
C VAL A 20 41.36 -41.97 0.08
N SER A 21 41.00 -41.27 1.14
CA SER A 21 40.24 -41.84 2.25
C SER A 21 39.25 -40.81 2.79
N ALA A 22 37.98 -41.18 2.66
CA ALA A 22 36.80 -40.52 3.24
C ALA A 22 36.68 -39.01 2.93
N ILE A 23 36.20 -38.69 1.72
CA ILE A 23 35.25 -37.58 1.62
C ILE A 23 34.03 -38.06 2.40
N ALA A 24 33.98 -37.69 3.69
CA ALA A 24 32.71 -37.56 4.36
C ALA A 24 31.87 -36.70 3.41
N SER A 25 30.83 -37.29 2.84
CA SER A 25 29.73 -36.54 2.29
C SER A 25 29.31 -35.60 3.41
N TYR A 26 29.79 -34.36 3.39
CA TYR A 26 29.08 -33.27 4.00
C TYR A 26 27.71 -33.38 3.34
N GLY A 27 26.77 -33.95 4.10
CA GLY A 27 25.39 -33.95 3.72
C GLY A 27 25.11 -32.52 3.31
N ALA A 28 24.61 -32.34 2.09
CA ALA A 28 23.86 -31.15 1.78
C ALA A 28 22.94 -30.97 2.99
N SER A 29 23.20 -29.96 3.82
CA SER A 29 22.26 -29.58 4.86
C SER A 29 20.97 -29.42 4.12
N SER A 30 19.99 -30.28 4.38
CA SER A 30 18.68 -30.16 3.79
C SER A 30 18.22 -28.76 4.15
N GLN A 31 18.27 -27.84 3.20
CA GLN A 31 17.69 -26.53 3.35
C GLN A 31 16.24 -26.82 3.64
N ALA A 32 15.83 -26.72 4.91
CA ALA A 32 14.47 -26.98 5.31
C ALA A 32 13.60 -26.17 4.35
N SER A 33 12.64 -26.83 3.71
CA SER A 33 11.78 -26.16 2.74
C SER A 33 11.24 -24.89 3.36
N ARG A 34 11.16 -23.80 2.59
CA ARG A 34 10.63 -22.53 3.11
C ARG A 34 9.18 -22.73 3.53
N PRO A 35 8.74 -22.23 4.71
CA PRO A 35 7.36 -22.35 5.10
C PRO A 35 6.48 -21.62 4.07
N LEU A 36 5.50 -22.33 3.52
CA LEU A 36 4.52 -21.73 2.63
C LEU A 36 3.47 -20.98 3.47
N ILE A 37 2.76 -20.04 2.83
CA ILE A 37 1.61 -19.38 3.45
C ILE A 37 0.40 -19.60 2.54
N THR A 38 -0.73 -19.96 3.13
CA THR A 38 -2.04 -19.92 2.49
C THR A 38 -2.95 -18.98 3.26
N VAL A 39 -3.73 -18.16 2.55
CA VAL A 39 -4.79 -17.33 3.12
C VAL A 39 -6.12 -17.83 2.58
N ASP A 40 -7.03 -18.23 3.48
CA ASP A 40 -8.34 -18.80 3.13
C ASP A 40 -8.24 -19.95 2.11
N GLY A 41 -7.26 -20.83 2.32
CA GLY A 41 -6.98 -21.98 1.46
C GLY A 41 -6.25 -21.67 0.16
N VAL A 42 -6.01 -20.39 -0.17
CA VAL A 42 -5.29 -19.97 -1.37
C VAL A 42 -3.83 -19.72 -1.02
N ARG A 43 -2.90 -20.38 -1.74
CA ARG A 43 -1.47 -20.12 -1.59
C ARG A 43 -1.13 -18.69 -2.02
N VAL A 44 -0.28 -18.03 -1.25
CA VAL A 44 0.19 -16.68 -1.55
C VAL A 44 1.68 -16.69 -1.88
N ASP A 45 2.07 -15.87 -2.84
CA ASP A 45 3.46 -15.69 -3.25
C ASP A 45 4.09 -14.56 -2.44
N SER A 46 5.15 -14.87 -1.71
CA SER A 46 5.95 -13.89 -0.97
C SER A 46 7.17 -13.45 -1.76
N LEU A 47 7.48 -12.16 -1.71
CA LEU A 47 8.71 -11.59 -2.25
C LEU A 47 9.93 -12.00 -1.44
N TRP A 48 9.79 -12.04 -0.12
CA TRP A 48 10.85 -12.45 0.80
C TRP A 48 10.41 -13.61 1.67
N GLU A 49 11.40 -14.33 2.18
CA GLU A 49 11.16 -15.54 2.97
C GLU A 49 10.66 -15.19 4.36
N THR A 50 9.59 -15.85 4.81
CA THR A 50 9.25 -15.89 6.23
C THR A 50 10.33 -16.68 6.97
N ARG A 51 11.00 -16.03 7.92
CA ARG A 51 12.18 -16.57 8.62
C ARG A 51 11.79 -17.14 9.98
N PRO A 52 12.41 -18.25 10.43
CA PRO A 52 12.27 -18.66 11.83
C PRO A 52 12.88 -17.58 12.73
N GLY A 53 12.11 -17.12 13.71
CA GLY A 53 12.60 -16.35 14.85
C GLY A 53 12.76 -17.24 16.08
N GLU A 54 13.16 -16.64 17.20
CA GLU A 54 13.42 -17.37 18.46
C GLU A 54 12.12 -17.97 19.05
N PHE A 55 10.99 -17.26 18.90
CA PHE A 55 9.70 -17.65 19.47
C PHE A 55 8.53 -17.57 18.50
N ASP A 56 8.73 -16.97 17.32
CA ASP A 56 7.69 -16.78 16.30
C ASP A 56 8.37 -16.71 14.92
N TYR A 57 7.63 -16.88 13.83
CA TYR A 57 8.14 -16.67 12.48
C TYR A 57 8.02 -15.20 12.10
N LEU A 58 9.09 -14.66 11.52
CA LEU A 58 9.18 -13.28 11.07
C LEU A 58 8.78 -13.22 9.60
N THR A 59 7.67 -12.55 9.30
CA THR A 59 7.16 -12.36 7.92
C THR A 59 7.40 -10.91 7.48
N PRO A 60 7.85 -10.67 6.23
CA PRO A 60 7.98 -9.34 5.68
C PRO A 60 6.67 -8.57 5.77
N VAL A 61 6.70 -7.33 6.26
CA VAL A 61 5.49 -6.50 6.41
C VAL A 61 4.83 -6.24 5.05
N THR A 62 5.62 -6.08 3.99
CA THR A 62 5.16 -5.92 2.61
C THR A 62 4.36 -7.14 2.13
N ASP A 63 4.85 -8.35 2.42
CA ASP A 63 4.16 -9.59 2.02
C ASP A 63 2.90 -9.79 2.86
N LEU A 64 2.99 -9.59 4.19
CA LEU A 64 1.85 -9.64 5.10
C LEU A 64 0.72 -8.71 4.62
N ALA A 65 1.04 -7.45 4.35
CA ALA A 65 0.11 -6.48 3.80
C ALA A 65 -0.48 -6.96 2.46
N GLY A 66 0.37 -7.44 1.56
CA GLY A 66 -0.03 -7.92 0.24
C GLY A 66 -1.04 -9.07 0.28
N PHE A 67 -0.91 -10.02 1.22
CA PHE A 67 -1.85 -11.14 1.30
C PHE A 67 -3.04 -10.91 2.25
N THR A 68 -2.93 -9.98 3.21
CA THR A 68 -4.02 -9.66 4.15
C THR A 68 -4.90 -8.49 3.72
N GLY A 69 -4.45 -7.69 2.74
CA GLY A 69 -5.09 -6.42 2.37
C GLY A 69 -4.84 -5.29 3.37
N ALA A 70 -3.87 -5.44 4.28
CA ALA A 70 -3.54 -4.40 5.25
C ALA A 70 -2.75 -3.25 4.61
N GLU A 71 -2.98 -2.05 5.09
CA GLU A 71 -2.13 -0.90 4.86
C GLU A 71 -0.96 -0.94 5.83
N TYR A 72 0.21 -0.47 5.41
CA TYR A 72 1.31 -0.26 6.35
C TYR A 72 2.12 0.99 6.05
N SER A 73 2.84 1.46 7.07
CA SER A 73 3.83 2.52 6.95
C SER A 73 5.01 2.23 7.86
N PHE A 74 6.21 2.48 7.38
CA PHE A 74 7.43 2.43 8.18
C PHE A 74 8.02 3.83 8.29
N PHE A 75 8.43 4.20 9.50
CA PHE A 75 9.02 5.49 9.80
C PHE A 75 10.49 5.28 10.20
N PRO A 76 11.45 5.35 9.26
CA PRO A 76 12.85 5.03 9.53
C PRO A 76 13.49 5.87 10.65
N GLY A 77 13.04 7.11 10.83
CA GLY A 77 13.57 8.02 11.85
C GLY A 77 13.23 7.60 13.28
N THR A 78 12.10 6.90 13.49
CA THR A 78 11.65 6.44 14.82
C THR A 78 11.72 4.92 14.97
N GLY A 79 11.86 4.18 13.86
CA GLY A 79 11.68 2.74 13.81
C GLY A 79 10.23 2.30 13.98
N GLY A 80 9.26 3.23 13.94
CA GLY A 80 7.84 2.93 14.08
C GLY A 80 7.29 2.23 12.84
N ILE A 81 6.38 1.28 13.06
CA ILE A 81 5.65 0.55 12.02
C ILE A 81 4.17 0.68 12.35
N LEU A 82 3.40 1.23 11.41
CA LEU A 82 1.94 1.26 11.49
C LEU A 82 1.38 0.19 10.55
N ILE A 83 0.44 -0.62 11.01
CA ILE A 83 -0.30 -1.56 10.16
C ILE A 83 -1.80 -1.38 10.44
N LYS A 84 -2.60 -1.19 9.39
CA LYS A 84 -4.04 -0.96 9.50
C LYS A 84 -4.83 -1.91 8.58
N LYS A 85 -5.93 -2.47 9.07
CA LYS A 85 -6.90 -3.21 8.26
C LYS A 85 -8.30 -3.03 8.84
N GLY A 86 -9.19 -2.36 8.11
CA GLY A 86 -10.48 -1.96 8.66
C GLY A 86 -10.31 -1.18 9.97
N ASP A 87 -10.97 -1.64 11.03
CA ASP A 87 -10.89 -1.06 12.38
C ASP A 87 -9.69 -1.54 13.20
N HIS A 88 -8.86 -2.43 12.65
CA HIS A 88 -7.66 -2.93 13.30
C HIS A 88 -6.49 -1.98 13.06
N LEU A 89 -5.83 -1.55 14.14
CA LEU A 89 -4.64 -0.70 14.10
C LEU A 89 -3.54 -1.27 14.99
N LEU A 90 -2.37 -1.47 14.41
CA LEU A 90 -1.19 -1.93 15.13
C LEU A 90 -0.08 -0.89 15.02
N GLU A 91 0.47 -0.49 16.16
CA GLU A 91 1.67 0.33 16.28
C GLU A 91 2.78 -0.52 16.87
N LEU A 92 3.79 -0.82 16.05
CA LEU A 92 4.94 -1.64 16.42
C LEU A 92 6.22 -0.81 16.29
N PHE A 93 7.31 -1.29 16.87
CA PHE A 93 8.60 -0.62 16.79
C PHE A 93 9.71 -1.63 16.55
N ILE A 94 10.62 -1.31 15.63
CA ILE A 94 11.82 -2.12 15.37
C ILE A 94 12.61 -2.34 16.66
N ASP A 95 13.03 -3.59 16.88
CA ASP A 95 13.83 -4.05 18.01
C ASP A 95 13.20 -3.82 19.39
N ARG A 96 11.88 -3.57 19.47
CA ARG A 96 11.12 -3.44 20.72
C ARG A 96 9.96 -4.42 20.77
N LYS A 97 9.71 -4.97 21.96
CA LYS A 97 8.56 -5.86 22.22
C LYS A 97 7.29 -5.10 22.62
N GLY A 98 7.40 -3.84 23.04
CA GLY A 98 6.22 -3.02 23.34
C GLY A 98 5.50 -2.62 22.05
N ALA A 99 4.19 -2.76 22.03
CA ALA A 99 3.31 -2.44 20.92
C ALA A 99 1.98 -1.88 21.42
N LEU A 100 1.25 -1.18 20.55
CA LEU A 100 -0.16 -0.85 20.75
C LEU A 100 -0.99 -1.63 19.71
N ILE A 101 -1.99 -2.38 20.18
CA ILE A 101 -2.95 -3.07 19.32
C ILE A 101 -4.31 -2.52 19.65
N ASN A 102 -4.95 -1.85 18.69
CA ASN A 102 -6.23 -1.15 18.84
C ASN A 102 -6.21 -0.18 20.06
N GLY A 103 -5.09 0.51 20.26
CA GLY A 103 -4.87 1.44 21.38
C GLY A 103 -4.51 0.78 22.72
N ALA A 104 -4.54 -0.56 22.83
CA ALA A 104 -4.17 -1.26 24.05
C ALA A 104 -2.68 -1.67 24.04
N GLU A 105 -1.98 -1.40 25.14
CA GLU A 105 -0.60 -1.84 25.33
C GLU A 105 -0.49 -3.36 25.33
N THR A 106 0.40 -3.88 24.48
CA THR A 106 0.66 -5.31 24.32
C THR A 106 2.17 -5.57 24.29
N THR A 107 2.60 -6.70 24.85
CA THR A 107 3.98 -7.18 24.72
C THR A 107 4.06 -8.30 23.69
N LEU A 108 4.81 -8.07 22.62
CA LEU A 108 5.07 -9.05 21.56
C LEU A 108 5.97 -10.17 22.07
N THR A 109 5.76 -11.39 21.56
CA THR A 109 6.62 -12.55 21.85
C THR A 109 8.06 -12.30 21.40
N GLN A 110 8.23 -11.67 20.24
CA GLN A 110 9.49 -11.21 19.68
C GLN A 110 9.33 -9.83 19.02
N PRO A 111 10.37 -8.98 19.00
CA PRO A 111 10.28 -7.67 18.35
C PRO A 111 10.28 -7.80 16.82
N PRO A 112 9.65 -6.86 16.09
CA PRO A 112 9.92 -6.63 14.67
C PRO A 112 11.41 -6.37 14.43
N ARG A 113 11.91 -6.74 13.25
CA ARG A 113 13.33 -6.57 12.89
C ARG A 113 13.50 -6.05 11.48
N SER A 114 14.57 -5.32 11.26
CA SER A 114 15.07 -5.00 9.92
C SER A 114 16.21 -5.95 9.58
N ALA A 115 16.10 -6.66 8.47
CA ALA A 115 17.15 -7.55 7.97
C ALA A 115 17.26 -7.43 6.45
N ASP A 116 18.49 -7.22 5.95
CA ASP A 116 18.76 -7.00 4.51
C ASP A 116 17.97 -5.84 3.91
N GLY A 117 17.65 -4.84 4.75
CA GLY A 117 16.81 -3.72 4.38
C GLY A 117 15.34 -4.09 4.18
N VAL A 118 14.86 -5.23 4.67
CA VAL A 118 13.43 -5.61 4.66
C VAL A 118 12.91 -5.58 6.10
N ILE A 119 11.71 -5.05 6.28
CA ILE A 119 11.05 -4.98 7.59
C ILE A 119 10.24 -6.27 7.82
N TYR A 120 10.54 -6.97 8.91
CA TYR A 120 9.86 -8.18 9.32
C TYR A 120 9.07 -7.98 10.61
N VAL A 121 7.89 -8.58 10.67
CA VAL A 121 7.01 -8.56 11.83
C VAL A 121 6.65 -9.98 12.30
N PRO A 122 6.33 -10.18 13.59
CA PRO A 122 5.98 -11.51 14.13
C PRO A 122 4.63 -11.99 13.59
N LEU A 123 4.62 -13.08 12.81
CA LEU A 123 3.44 -13.57 12.09
C LEU A 123 2.33 -14.01 13.05
N ASN A 124 2.66 -14.81 14.06
CA ASN A 124 1.67 -15.36 14.99
C ASN A 124 1.09 -14.31 15.94
N THR A 125 1.67 -13.09 15.98
CA THR A 125 1.12 -11.98 16.76
C THR A 125 0.34 -11.00 15.89
N VAL A 126 0.91 -10.62 14.73
CA VAL A 126 0.34 -9.57 13.89
C VAL A 126 -0.85 -10.07 13.08
N ALA A 127 -0.83 -11.29 12.53
CA ALA A 127 -1.96 -11.79 11.76
C ALA A 127 -3.26 -11.93 12.60
N PRO A 128 -3.24 -12.48 13.83
CA PRO A 128 -4.41 -12.46 14.72
C PRO A 128 -4.93 -11.08 15.05
N ALA A 129 -4.04 -10.12 15.30
CA ALA A 129 -4.42 -8.74 15.56
C ALA A 129 -5.12 -8.06 14.36
N LEU A 130 -4.88 -8.54 13.14
CA LEU A 130 -5.53 -8.10 11.89
C LEU A 130 -6.78 -8.93 11.53
N GLY A 131 -7.25 -9.80 12.43
CA GLY A 131 -8.45 -10.60 12.22
C GLY A 131 -8.20 -11.96 11.55
N TYR A 132 -7.01 -12.56 11.64
CA TYR A 132 -6.73 -13.89 11.09
C TYR A 132 -6.35 -14.93 12.14
N SER A 133 -6.96 -16.12 12.10
CA SER A 133 -6.40 -17.26 12.83
C SER A 133 -5.15 -17.77 12.11
N VAL A 134 -4.13 -18.19 12.86
CA VAL A 134 -2.90 -18.77 12.30
C VAL A 134 -2.72 -20.19 12.80
N THR A 135 -2.52 -21.12 11.88
CA THR A 135 -2.15 -22.51 12.19
C THR A 135 -0.92 -22.91 11.38
N TYR A 136 -0.03 -23.72 11.96
CA TYR A 136 1.16 -24.22 11.28
C TYR A 136 1.09 -25.73 11.12
N ASN A 137 1.04 -26.19 9.87
CA ASN A 137 1.13 -27.60 9.53
C ASN A 137 2.61 -27.98 9.35
N THR A 138 3.15 -28.73 10.30
CA THR A 138 4.57 -29.14 10.30
C THR A 138 4.91 -30.16 9.21
N LYS A 139 3.93 -30.96 8.75
CA LYS A 139 4.14 -31.96 7.68
C LYS A 139 4.20 -31.32 6.31
N GLU A 140 3.32 -30.35 6.08
CA GLU A 140 3.26 -29.57 4.84
C GLU A 140 4.22 -28.39 4.87
N ASN A 141 4.80 -28.09 6.05
CA ASN A 141 5.64 -26.93 6.28
C ASN A 141 4.93 -25.65 5.76
N THR A 142 3.69 -25.45 6.22
CA THR A 142 2.78 -24.43 5.70
C THR A 142 2.03 -23.74 6.84
N PHE A 143 2.00 -22.41 6.81
CA PHE A 143 1.09 -21.59 7.60
C PHE A 143 -0.24 -21.44 6.89
N HIS A 144 -1.32 -21.79 7.58
CA HIS A 144 -2.67 -21.48 7.14
C HIS A 144 -3.21 -20.31 7.96
N LEU A 145 -3.43 -19.20 7.26
CA LEU A 145 -4.15 -18.05 7.74
C LEU A 145 -5.60 -18.19 7.27
N SER A 146 -6.53 -18.07 8.20
CA SER A 146 -7.96 -18.04 7.88
C SER A 146 -8.54 -16.77 8.43
N THR A 147 -9.25 -16.03 7.58
CA THR A 147 -10.01 -14.84 7.99
C THR A 147 -10.95 -15.25 9.12
N MET A 148 -10.82 -14.59 10.26
CA MET A 148 -11.77 -14.78 11.35
C MET A 148 -13.06 -14.06 10.93
N PRO A 149 -14.21 -14.76 10.91
CA PRO A 149 -15.45 -14.08 10.63
C PRO A 149 -15.62 -12.95 11.64
N GLY A 150 -16.04 -11.78 11.15
CA GLY A 150 -16.46 -10.70 12.03
C GLY A 150 -17.56 -11.20 12.97
N PRO A 151 -17.85 -10.47 14.07
CA PRO A 151 -19.03 -10.77 14.85
C PRO A 151 -20.23 -10.81 13.89
N PRO A 152 -21.03 -11.89 13.90
CA PRO A 152 -22.19 -11.94 13.04
C PRO A 152 -23.04 -10.71 13.32
N LEU A 153 -23.49 -10.09 12.23
CA LEU A 153 -24.50 -9.06 12.19
C LEU A 153 -25.56 -9.38 13.23
N ALA A 154 -25.71 -8.48 14.21
CA ALA A 154 -26.57 -8.70 15.36
C ALA A 154 -28.02 -8.84 14.90
N GLN A 155 -28.48 -10.07 14.70
CA GLN A 155 -29.83 -10.35 14.24
C GLN A 155 -30.81 -10.04 15.38
N GLN A 156 -31.54 -8.95 15.21
CA GLN A 156 -32.64 -8.60 16.10
C GLN A 156 -33.91 -9.33 15.63
N PRO A 157 -34.86 -9.63 16.54
CA PRO A 157 -36.13 -10.21 16.13
C PRO A 157 -36.77 -9.34 15.04
N LYS A 158 -37.45 -10.00 14.09
CA LYS A 158 -38.18 -9.29 13.05
C LYS A 158 -39.20 -8.37 13.69
N VAL A 159 -39.25 -7.14 13.21
CA VAL A 159 -40.28 -6.17 13.58
C VAL A 159 -41.33 -6.10 12.48
N LYS A 160 -42.61 -5.94 12.85
CA LYS A 160 -43.71 -5.84 11.88
C LYS A 160 -43.86 -4.44 11.31
N ILE A 161 -43.49 -3.43 12.09
CA ILE A 161 -43.63 -2.02 11.73
C ILE A 161 -42.23 -1.49 11.38
N TYR A 162 -42.12 -0.81 10.25
CA TYR A 162 -40.84 -0.31 9.73
C TYR A 162 -40.10 0.62 10.70
N GLY A 163 -40.83 1.50 11.40
CA GLY A 163 -40.27 2.42 12.39
C GLY A 163 -39.62 1.73 13.60
N ASP A 164 -40.04 0.50 13.91
CA ASP A 164 -39.52 -0.26 15.07
C ASP A 164 -38.11 -0.84 14.82
N LEU A 165 -37.57 -0.72 13.59
CA LEU A 165 -36.17 -1.06 13.30
C LEU A 165 -35.20 -0.12 14.01
N LEU A 166 -35.64 1.13 14.18
CA LEU A 166 -34.85 2.20 14.74
C LEU A 166 -34.68 2.04 16.25
N PRO A 167 -33.56 2.51 16.83
CA PRO A 167 -33.48 2.68 18.28
C PRO A 167 -34.63 3.56 18.78
N SER A 168 -35.12 3.28 19.98
CA SER A 168 -36.31 3.94 20.53
C SER A 168 -36.26 5.47 20.41
N GLY A 169 -37.29 6.01 19.74
CA GLY A 169 -37.51 7.43 19.47
C GLY A 169 -36.57 8.06 18.44
N SER A 170 -35.71 7.27 17.79
CA SER A 170 -35.01 7.75 16.60
C SER A 170 -35.97 7.93 15.43
N GLU A 171 -35.56 8.76 14.47
CA GLU A 171 -36.28 8.99 13.22
C GLU A 171 -35.37 8.71 12.02
N PHE A 172 -35.96 8.32 10.89
CA PHE A 172 -35.21 8.23 9.64
C PHE A 172 -34.77 9.62 9.22
N PHE A 173 -33.50 9.74 8.86
CA PHE A 173 -32.93 11.01 8.42
C PHE A 173 -33.38 11.31 6.98
N GLU A 174 -34.02 12.46 6.77
CA GLU A 174 -34.54 12.96 5.48
C GLU A 174 -35.26 11.89 4.62
N THR A 175 -36.48 11.53 5.04
CA THR A 175 -37.29 10.47 4.43
C THR A 175 -37.54 10.68 2.92
N GLY A 176 -37.16 9.68 2.11
CA GLY A 176 -37.55 9.55 0.69
C GLY A 176 -36.44 9.62 -0.37
N LYS A 177 -35.22 10.07 -0.01
CA LYS A 177 -34.05 10.12 -0.92
C LYS A 177 -32.81 9.33 -0.45
N VAL A 178 -32.90 8.66 0.70
CA VAL A 178 -31.74 8.15 1.45
C VAL A 178 -31.85 6.65 1.80
N ILE A 179 -32.76 5.90 1.15
CA ILE A 179 -32.76 4.43 1.23
C ILE A 179 -32.13 3.90 -0.05
N LYS A 180 -31.09 3.09 0.10
CA LYS A 180 -30.45 2.37 -1.00
C LYS A 180 -30.79 0.89 -0.91
N LYS A 181 -30.86 0.21 -2.05
CA LYS A 181 -31.26 -1.19 -2.15
C LYS A 181 -30.31 -1.94 -3.09
N SER A 182 -29.74 -3.04 -2.63
CA SER A 182 -28.94 -3.98 -3.42
C SER A 182 -28.78 -5.29 -2.65
N ASP A 183 -28.54 -6.39 -3.34
CA ASP A 183 -27.93 -7.60 -2.77
C ASP A 183 -26.51 -7.27 -2.32
N LEU A 184 -26.32 -7.02 -1.02
CA LEU A 184 -25.04 -6.59 -0.43
C LEU A 184 -24.19 -7.80 -0.02
N ASP A 185 -24.82 -8.91 0.37
CA ASP A 185 -24.12 -10.11 0.84
C ASP A 185 -23.97 -11.22 -0.22
N GLY A 186 -24.55 -11.01 -1.40
CA GLY A 186 -24.47 -11.90 -2.55
C GLY A 186 -25.36 -13.15 -2.43
N ASP A 187 -26.35 -13.14 -1.53
CA ASP A 187 -27.26 -14.28 -1.33
C ASP A 187 -28.46 -14.31 -2.30
N GLY A 188 -28.53 -13.34 -3.21
CA GLY A 188 -29.60 -13.19 -4.20
C GLY A 188 -30.84 -12.47 -3.67
N LYS A 189 -30.83 -11.99 -2.43
CA LYS A 189 -31.89 -11.16 -1.85
C LYS A 189 -31.35 -9.78 -1.57
N ASP A 190 -32.17 -8.78 -1.82
CA ASP A 190 -31.75 -7.40 -1.59
C ASP A 190 -31.80 -7.02 -0.10
N GLU A 191 -30.77 -6.29 0.32
CA GLU A 191 -30.74 -5.51 1.54
C GLU A 191 -31.06 -4.04 1.27
N TYR A 192 -31.46 -3.36 2.33
CA TYR A 192 -31.76 -1.94 2.34
C TYR A 192 -30.83 -1.23 3.31
N SER A 193 -30.22 -0.14 2.87
CA SER A 193 -29.39 0.74 3.68
C SER A 193 -30.11 2.06 3.94
N ALA A 194 -30.18 2.50 5.19
CA ALA A 194 -30.88 3.72 5.58
C ALA A 194 -30.13 4.51 6.64
N LEU A 195 -30.20 5.84 6.55
CA LEU A 195 -29.68 6.76 7.56
C LEU A 195 -30.77 7.16 8.56
N TYR A 196 -30.37 7.35 9.82
CA TYR A 196 -31.27 7.75 10.89
C TYR A 196 -30.61 8.75 11.84
N ARG A 197 -31.42 9.42 12.65
CA ARG A 197 -31.00 10.27 13.75
C ARG A 197 -31.65 9.79 15.04
N ASN A 198 -30.85 9.57 16.08
CA ASN A 198 -31.36 9.14 17.38
C ASN A 198 -31.72 10.33 18.29
N ASN A 199 -32.43 10.01 19.37
CA ASN A 199 -32.88 10.99 20.37
C ASN A 199 -31.75 11.74 21.09
N ASN A 200 -30.53 11.18 21.09
CA ASN A 200 -29.36 11.83 21.67
C ASN A 200 -28.69 12.79 20.68
N GLY A 201 -29.27 12.99 19.50
CA GLY A 201 -28.76 13.85 18.45
C GLY A 201 -27.66 13.22 17.59
N LYS A 202 -27.30 11.95 17.83
CA LYS A 202 -26.36 11.19 16.99
C LYS A 202 -27.04 10.73 15.72
N TYR A 203 -26.22 10.42 14.73
CA TYR A 203 -26.63 9.85 13.47
C TYR A 203 -26.31 8.36 13.44
N GLY A 204 -26.78 7.68 12.41
CA GLY A 204 -26.34 6.33 12.15
C GLY A 204 -26.80 5.83 10.81
N VAL A 205 -26.24 4.68 10.46
CA VAL A 205 -26.60 3.90 9.28
C VAL A 205 -27.07 2.53 9.76
N MET A 206 -28.07 1.97 9.08
CA MET A 206 -28.49 0.58 9.27
C MET A 206 -28.60 -0.14 7.94
N VAL A 207 -28.43 -1.45 8.01
CA VAL A 207 -28.74 -2.37 6.92
C VAL A 207 -29.78 -3.37 7.41
N TYR A 208 -30.83 -3.60 6.62
CA TYR A 208 -31.92 -4.50 6.96
C TYR A 208 -32.47 -5.24 5.73
N ARG A 209 -33.16 -6.35 5.98
CA ARG A 209 -33.90 -7.11 4.97
C ARG A 209 -35.40 -7.02 5.24
N GLN A 210 -36.22 -7.07 4.19
CA GLN A 210 -37.67 -7.09 4.29
C GLN A 210 -38.24 -8.34 3.63
N ASP A 211 -39.15 -9.02 4.32
CA ASP A 211 -39.97 -10.11 3.76
C ASP A 211 -41.41 -10.08 4.27
N SER A 212 -42.21 -11.09 3.94
CA SER A 212 -43.62 -11.18 4.35
C SER A 212 -43.83 -11.22 5.86
N GLU A 213 -42.82 -11.59 6.63
CA GLU A 213 -42.88 -11.67 8.08
C GLU A 213 -42.43 -10.37 8.77
N GLY A 214 -41.96 -9.37 8.02
CA GLY A 214 -41.57 -8.06 8.54
C GLY A 214 -40.15 -7.67 8.14
N PHE A 215 -39.48 -6.92 9.02
CA PHE A 215 -38.17 -6.35 8.78
C PHE A 215 -37.14 -6.95 9.73
N LEU A 216 -36.02 -7.43 9.19
CA LEU A 216 -34.89 -7.98 9.93
C LEU A 216 -33.72 -7.01 9.86
N LYS A 217 -33.35 -6.39 10.98
CA LYS A 217 -32.13 -5.60 11.06
C LYS A 217 -30.91 -6.52 11.04
N LEU A 218 -29.97 -6.22 10.13
CA LEU A 218 -28.74 -6.97 9.95
C LEU A 218 -27.58 -6.21 10.61
N TRP A 219 -27.38 -4.94 10.23
CA TRP A 219 -26.27 -4.14 10.74
C TRP A 219 -26.72 -2.76 11.16
N GLN A 220 -25.96 -2.16 12.08
CA GLN A 220 -26.18 -0.80 12.54
C GLN A 220 -24.87 -0.22 13.05
N LYS A 221 -24.62 1.04 12.71
CA LYS A 221 -23.53 1.85 13.26
C LYS A 221 -24.04 3.23 13.64
N GLU A 222 -23.67 3.70 14.83
CA GLU A 222 -23.90 5.09 15.26
C GLU A 222 -22.69 5.95 14.97
N GLU A 223 -22.93 7.21 14.66
CA GLU A 223 -21.90 8.23 14.44
C GLU A 223 -22.30 9.59 15.02
N GLU A 224 -21.30 10.34 15.46
CA GLU A 224 -21.50 11.66 16.07
C GLU A 224 -21.81 12.74 15.02
N PHE A 225 -21.35 12.52 13.79
CA PHE A 225 -21.38 13.52 12.72
C PHE A 225 -22.54 13.28 11.75
N PRO A 226 -23.18 14.34 11.22
CA PRO A 226 -24.25 14.20 10.25
C PRO A 226 -23.76 13.53 8.98
N PRO A 227 -24.60 12.72 8.32
CA PRO A 227 -24.21 12.06 7.08
C PRO A 227 -24.02 13.08 5.94
N SER A 228 -23.07 12.82 5.06
CA SER A 228 -22.85 13.54 3.79
C SER A 228 -23.08 12.68 2.55
N LEU A 229 -23.06 11.36 2.69
CA LEU A 229 -23.16 10.42 1.58
C LEU A 229 -23.81 9.11 2.02
N LEU A 230 -24.65 8.55 1.14
CA LEU A 230 -25.04 7.14 1.18
C LEU A 230 -25.17 6.65 -0.26
N GLU A 231 -24.22 5.83 -0.70
CA GLU A 231 -24.18 5.29 -2.07
C GLU A 231 -23.88 3.79 -2.08
N LEU A 232 -24.24 3.15 -3.19
CA LEU A 232 -23.93 1.75 -3.49
C LEU A 232 -23.27 1.70 -4.87
N ALA A 233 -22.19 0.95 -5.01
CA ALA A 233 -21.60 0.62 -6.31
C ALA A 233 -20.77 -0.66 -6.21
N ASP A 234 -20.61 -1.36 -7.32
CA ASP A 234 -19.65 -2.46 -7.43
C ASP A 234 -18.25 -1.89 -7.67
N LEU A 235 -17.44 -1.91 -6.60
CA LEU A 235 -16.07 -1.37 -6.58
C LEU A 235 -15.02 -2.49 -6.64
N ASN A 236 -15.34 -3.70 -6.17
CA ASN A 236 -14.39 -4.82 -6.11
C ASN A 236 -14.66 -5.98 -7.11
N GLY A 237 -15.81 -5.95 -7.79
CA GLY A 237 -16.29 -6.98 -8.74
C GLY A 237 -17.05 -8.14 -8.11
N GLY A 238 -17.41 -8.04 -6.82
CA GLY A 238 -18.05 -9.08 -6.01
C GLY A 238 -19.50 -8.81 -5.63
N GLY A 239 -20.06 -7.67 -6.06
CA GLY A 239 -21.37 -7.17 -5.62
C GLY A 239 -21.28 -5.69 -5.27
N SER A 240 -22.37 -5.11 -4.76
CA SER A 240 -22.32 -3.69 -4.37
C SER A 240 -21.70 -3.50 -3.00
N GLU A 241 -20.73 -2.60 -2.90
CA GLU A 241 -20.24 -2.06 -1.64
C GLU A 241 -21.11 -0.91 -1.13
N LEU A 242 -21.23 -0.81 0.19
CA LEU A 242 -21.91 0.30 0.87
C LEU A 242 -20.93 1.42 1.19
N MET A 243 -21.20 2.62 0.69
CA MET A 243 -20.43 3.83 0.96
C MET A 243 -21.22 4.76 1.88
N VAL A 244 -20.62 5.11 3.02
CA VAL A 244 -21.22 6.03 3.99
C VAL A 244 -20.26 7.18 4.26
N GLY A 245 -20.76 8.41 4.16
CA GLY A 245 -19.99 9.62 4.41
C GLY A 245 -20.49 10.36 5.64
N TRP A 246 -19.58 10.90 6.43
CA TRP A 246 -19.84 11.65 7.66
C TRP A 246 -19.20 13.03 7.59
N ASN A 247 -19.97 14.09 7.82
CA ASN A 247 -19.55 15.47 7.62
C ASN A 247 -18.93 16.07 8.88
N PHE A 248 -17.63 16.35 8.84
CA PHE A 248 -16.86 16.92 9.95
C PHE A 248 -16.78 18.45 9.86
N GLY A 249 -17.54 19.06 8.94
CA GLY A 249 -17.61 20.49 8.70
C GLY A 249 -16.72 20.96 7.55
N ALA A 250 -17.04 22.13 6.99
CA ALA A 250 -16.45 22.62 5.74
C ALA A 250 -14.92 22.82 5.75
N ALA A 251 -14.32 22.99 6.94
CA ALA A 251 -12.87 23.18 7.09
C ALA A 251 -12.09 21.85 7.09
N ILE A 252 -12.68 20.79 7.62
CA ILE A 252 -12.06 19.45 7.73
C ILE A 252 -12.47 18.57 6.54
N GLY A 253 -13.69 18.76 6.05
CA GLY A 253 -14.32 17.93 5.03
C GLY A 253 -15.22 16.87 5.64
N SER A 254 -15.39 15.77 4.92
CA SER A 254 -16.12 14.58 5.33
C SER A 254 -15.17 13.39 5.41
N HIS A 255 -15.56 12.38 6.19
CA HIS A 255 -14.93 11.07 6.24
C HIS A 255 -15.81 10.08 5.49
N ILE A 256 -15.24 9.23 4.63
CA ILE A 256 -15.95 8.14 3.95
C ILE A 256 -15.49 6.79 4.50
N GLU A 257 -16.44 5.88 4.61
CA GLU A 257 -16.24 4.46 4.92
C GLU A 257 -16.90 3.61 3.83
N ILE A 258 -16.17 2.60 3.36
CA ILE A 258 -16.64 1.67 2.32
C ILE A 258 -16.66 0.27 2.90
N TYR A 259 -17.83 -0.37 2.88
CA TYR A 259 -18.07 -1.68 3.47
C TYR A 259 -18.44 -2.71 2.41
N SER A 260 -17.91 -3.92 2.54
CA SER A 260 -18.48 -5.12 1.91
C SER A 260 -19.26 -5.93 2.93
N PHE A 261 -20.31 -6.63 2.50
CA PHE A 261 -21.06 -7.55 3.33
C PHE A 261 -20.84 -8.98 2.83
N LYS A 262 -20.57 -9.91 3.74
CA LYS A 262 -20.46 -11.34 3.39
C LYS A 262 -20.72 -12.20 4.61
N GLY A 263 -21.48 -13.29 4.45
CA GLY A 263 -21.67 -14.28 5.52
C GLY A 263 -22.27 -13.70 6.80
N GLY A 264 -23.05 -12.62 6.67
CA GLY A 264 -23.58 -11.89 7.81
C GLY A 264 -22.51 -11.17 8.63
N SER A 265 -21.46 -10.62 8.01
CA SER A 265 -20.55 -9.63 8.63
C SER A 265 -20.33 -8.44 7.70
N ALA A 266 -20.04 -7.27 8.27
CA ALA A 266 -19.67 -6.06 7.55
C ALA A 266 -18.16 -5.82 7.70
N ASP A 267 -17.44 -5.82 6.58
CA ASP A 267 -15.99 -5.61 6.55
C ASP A 267 -15.69 -4.21 6.02
N LEU A 268 -14.98 -3.39 6.81
CA LEU A 268 -14.51 -2.07 6.38
C LEU A 268 -13.33 -2.24 5.41
N LEU A 269 -13.57 -1.98 4.13
CA LEU A 269 -12.58 -2.12 3.05
C LEU A 269 -11.73 -0.86 2.86
N PHE A 270 -12.28 0.32 3.14
CA PHE A 270 -11.59 1.59 2.97
C PHE A 270 -12.16 2.67 3.90
N SER A 271 -11.29 3.57 4.36
CA SER A 271 -11.68 4.78 5.09
C SER A 271 -10.82 5.96 4.65
N GLY A 272 -11.39 7.13 4.39
CA GLY A 272 -10.60 8.29 3.94
C GLY A 272 -11.29 9.64 4.11
N MET A 273 -10.52 10.73 4.04
CA MET A 273 -11.06 12.09 4.07
C MET A 273 -11.38 12.58 2.66
N TYR A 274 -12.43 13.37 2.50
CA TYR A 274 -12.81 13.98 1.24
C TYR A 274 -13.56 15.29 1.45
N HIS A 275 -13.46 16.19 0.48
CA HIS A 275 -14.31 17.39 0.36
C HIS A 275 -15.28 17.25 -0.82
N ARG A 276 -14.89 16.48 -1.85
CA ARG A 276 -15.79 15.97 -2.90
C ARG A 276 -15.45 14.51 -3.16
N PHE A 277 -16.49 13.73 -3.39
CA PHE A 277 -16.40 12.31 -3.71
C PHE A 277 -16.93 12.10 -5.12
N GLU A 278 -16.22 11.33 -5.92
CA GLU A 278 -16.67 10.90 -7.24
C GLU A 278 -16.38 9.41 -7.38
N GLN A 279 -17.29 8.67 -8.00
CA GLN A 279 -17.08 7.26 -8.33
C GLN A 279 -17.66 6.94 -9.71
N GLY A 280 -17.10 5.92 -10.33
CA GLY A 280 -17.52 5.44 -11.64
C GLY A 280 -16.44 4.60 -12.29
N ASP A 281 -16.81 3.90 -13.36
CA ASP A 281 -15.89 3.13 -14.19
C ASP A 281 -15.03 4.11 -15.02
N PHE A 282 -13.88 4.48 -14.47
CA PHE A 282 -13.02 5.53 -15.02
C PHE A 282 -12.03 4.99 -16.05
N ASP A 283 -11.71 3.70 -16.02
CA ASP A 283 -10.88 3.03 -17.04
C ASP A 283 -11.64 2.10 -18.00
N GLY A 284 -12.94 1.88 -17.81
CA GLY A 284 -13.79 1.11 -18.71
C GLY A 284 -13.72 -0.40 -18.51
N ASP A 285 -13.28 -0.87 -17.34
CA ASP A 285 -13.16 -2.31 -17.03
C ASP A 285 -14.44 -2.93 -16.44
N GLY A 286 -15.49 -2.13 -16.27
CA GLY A 286 -16.78 -2.54 -15.72
C GLY A 286 -16.83 -2.55 -14.19
N LYS A 287 -15.78 -2.12 -13.49
CA LYS A 287 -15.76 -1.90 -12.04
C LYS A 287 -15.56 -0.42 -11.77
N ASN A 288 -16.18 0.07 -10.70
CA ASN A 288 -16.06 1.49 -10.38
C ASN A 288 -14.77 1.77 -9.60
N GLU A 289 -14.03 2.79 -10.03
CA GLU A 289 -13.05 3.49 -9.21
C GLU A 289 -13.72 4.60 -8.39
N PHE A 290 -12.97 5.18 -7.45
CA PHE A 290 -13.39 6.40 -6.78
C PHE A 290 -12.26 7.38 -6.56
N ALA A 291 -12.60 8.67 -6.55
CA ALA A 291 -11.68 9.78 -6.35
C ALA A 291 -12.08 10.60 -5.12
N LEU A 292 -11.08 10.93 -4.31
CA LEU A 292 -11.26 11.77 -3.13
C LEU A 292 -10.64 13.13 -3.38
N TRP A 293 -11.45 14.16 -3.55
CA TRP A 293 -10.94 15.54 -3.67
C TRP A 293 -10.70 16.08 -2.27
N GLN A 294 -9.45 16.21 -1.87
CA GLN A 294 -9.03 16.67 -0.55
C GLN A 294 -8.47 18.07 -0.64
N LYS A 295 -9.16 19.05 -0.03
CA LYS A 295 -8.73 20.45 -0.06
C LYS A 295 -7.38 20.58 0.63
N ASP A 296 -6.48 21.32 -0.02
CA ASP A 296 -5.12 21.56 0.46
C ASP A 296 -4.91 23.05 0.79
N HIS A 297 -5.00 23.93 -0.22
CA HIS A 297 -4.83 25.37 -0.01
C HIS A 297 -5.85 26.18 -0.83
N GLY A 298 -6.80 26.81 -0.13
CA GLY A 298 -7.90 27.54 -0.75
C GLY A 298 -8.83 26.61 -1.54
N ASP A 299 -8.92 26.80 -2.86
CA ASP A 299 -9.75 25.98 -3.76
C ASP A 299 -8.95 24.90 -4.52
N THR A 300 -7.72 24.59 -4.07
CA THR A 300 -6.90 23.52 -4.64
C THR A 300 -7.08 22.22 -3.88
N TYR A 301 -6.96 21.09 -4.61
CA TYR A 301 -7.25 19.75 -4.12
C TYR A 301 -6.14 18.76 -4.49
N SER A 302 -5.71 17.96 -3.51
CA SER A 302 -5.11 16.65 -3.76
C SER A 302 -6.20 15.67 -4.17
N ILE A 303 -6.02 14.96 -5.28
CA ILE A 303 -7.06 14.08 -5.85
C ILE A 303 -6.47 12.69 -6.13
N PRO A 304 -6.23 11.87 -5.08
CA PRO A 304 -5.97 10.45 -5.27
C PRO A 304 -7.22 9.75 -5.82
N VAL A 305 -6.98 8.84 -6.77
CA VAL A 305 -7.99 7.90 -7.29
C VAL A 305 -7.61 6.50 -6.84
N PHE A 306 -8.59 5.72 -6.41
CA PHE A 306 -8.41 4.38 -5.86
C PHE A 306 -9.10 3.34 -6.73
N LYS A 307 -8.45 2.17 -6.86
CA LYS A 307 -8.96 1.00 -7.55
C LYS A 307 -8.75 -0.25 -6.71
N TRP A 308 -9.66 -1.22 -6.81
CA TRP A 308 -9.50 -2.51 -6.14
C TRP A 308 -8.37 -3.32 -6.79
N ASN A 309 -7.38 -3.74 -6.00
CA ASN A 309 -6.25 -4.55 -6.48
C ASN A 309 -6.42 -6.07 -6.22
N GLY A 310 -7.62 -6.50 -5.82
CA GLY A 310 -7.88 -7.88 -5.39
C GLY A 310 -7.85 -8.09 -3.87
N LYS A 311 -7.31 -7.13 -3.10
CA LYS A 311 -7.13 -7.23 -1.64
C LYS A 311 -7.52 -5.96 -0.87
N MET A 312 -7.29 -4.80 -1.45
CA MET A 312 -7.58 -3.49 -0.88
C MET A 312 -7.77 -2.45 -1.99
N PHE A 313 -8.35 -1.32 -1.65
CA PHE A 313 -8.35 -0.14 -2.52
C PHE A 313 -6.99 0.54 -2.48
N ALA A 314 -6.31 0.60 -3.62
CA ALA A 314 -4.97 1.15 -3.74
C ALA A 314 -4.96 2.41 -4.65
N PRO A 315 -4.13 3.43 -4.34
CA PRO A 315 -3.97 4.58 -5.22
C PRO A 315 -3.48 4.20 -6.61
N VAL A 316 -4.14 4.71 -7.64
CA VAL A 316 -3.79 4.48 -9.04
C VAL A 316 -2.64 5.41 -9.47
N GLU A 317 -1.65 4.86 -10.17
CA GLU A 317 -0.48 5.62 -10.64
C GLU A 317 -0.80 6.54 -11.82
N TYR A 318 -1.56 6.03 -12.80
CA TYR A 318 -2.03 6.76 -13.98
C TYR A 318 -3.45 6.37 -14.32
N LEU A 319 -4.27 7.36 -14.63
CA LEU A 319 -5.65 7.15 -15.06
C LEU A 319 -6.05 8.23 -16.06
N PRO A 320 -5.55 8.17 -17.31
CA PRO A 320 -5.68 9.28 -18.25
C PRO A 320 -7.11 9.76 -18.51
N GLY A 321 -8.07 8.82 -18.56
CA GLY A 321 -9.48 9.15 -18.75
C GLY A 321 -10.00 10.13 -17.69
N TYR A 322 -9.81 9.78 -16.41
CA TYR A 322 -10.25 10.62 -15.29
C TYR A 322 -9.42 11.90 -15.15
N TYR A 323 -8.09 11.82 -15.24
CA TYR A 323 -7.23 12.98 -14.98
C TYR A 323 -7.33 14.08 -16.04
N LYS A 324 -7.85 13.80 -17.23
CA LYS A 324 -8.22 14.86 -18.19
C LYS A 324 -9.26 15.84 -17.61
N LYS A 325 -10.26 15.34 -16.88
CA LYS A 325 -11.24 16.19 -16.17
C LYS A 325 -10.56 17.05 -15.10
N VAL A 326 -9.55 16.51 -14.40
CA VAL A 326 -8.80 17.24 -13.38
C VAL A 326 -7.93 18.34 -14.01
N VAL A 327 -7.33 18.08 -15.17
CA VAL A 327 -6.64 19.10 -15.97
C VAL A 327 -7.60 20.23 -16.33
N ASP A 328 -8.78 19.92 -16.87
CA ASP A 328 -9.78 20.93 -17.24
C ASP A 328 -10.21 21.78 -16.03
N TYR A 329 -10.38 21.17 -14.86
CA TYR A 329 -10.67 21.88 -13.62
C TYR A 329 -9.60 22.95 -13.31
N TYR A 330 -8.32 22.58 -13.29
CA TYR A 330 -7.24 23.51 -12.97
C TYR A 330 -6.98 24.55 -14.05
N GLN A 331 -7.16 24.20 -15.33
CA GLN A 331 -7.07 25.16 -16.43
C GLN A 331 -8.19 26.21 -16.39
N SER A 332 -9.40 25.83 -15.93
CA SER A 332 -10.54 26.73 -15.80
C SER A 332 -10.47 27.63 -14.55
N MET A 333 -9.56 27.35 -13.62
CA MET A 333 -9.46 28.08 -12.36
C MET A 333 -9.00 29.52 -12.59
N ALA A 334 -9.77 30.49 -12.07
CA ALA A 334 -9.39 31.90 -12.14
C ALA A 334 -8.05 32.16 -11.43
N PRO A 335 -7.14 32.96 -12.01
CA PRO A 335 -5.82 33.22 -11.43
C PRO A 335 -5.97 33.96 -10.09
N LYS A 336 -5.67 33.27 -8.99
CA LYS A 336 -5.66 33.82 -7.63
C LYS A 336 -4.24 33.73 -7.10
N VAL A 337 -3.63 34.87 -6.77
CA VAL A 337 -2.23 34.93 -6.30
C VAL A 337 -2.00 33.98 -5.12
N SER A 338 -2.91 33.96 -4.12
CA SER A 338 -2.76 33.16 -2.90
C SER A 338 -2.65 31.65 -3.12
N VAL A 339 -3.22 31.12 -4.18
CA VAL A 339 -3.23 29.67 -4.49
C VAL A 339 -2.53 29.34 -5.80
N ASN A 340 -1.89 30.32 -6.45
CA ASN A 340 -1.31 30.12 -7.77
C ASN A 340 -0.23 29.02 -7.75
N ARG A 341 0.61 28.99 -6.70
CA ARG A 341 1.65 27.95 -6.58
C ARG A 341 1.04 26.56 -6.36
N SER A 342 0.05 26.41 -5.49
CA SER A 342 -0.65 25.12 -5.29
C SER A 342 -1.44 24.69 -6.52
N ALA A 343 -2.09 25.61 -7.22
CA ALA A 343 -2.82 25.32 -8.46
C ALA A 343 -1.88 24.81 -9.57
N GLN A 344 -0.72 25.44 -9.75
CA GLN A 344 0.30 24.99 -10.69
C GLN A 344 0.87 23.62 -10.32
N TYR A 345 1.07 23.36 -9.02
CA TYR A 345 1.51 22.05 -8.54
C TYR A 345 0.49 20.95 -8.92
N TYR A 346 -0.79 21.13 -8.59
CA TYR A 346 -1.80 20.12 -8.87
C TYR A 346 -2.16 20.01 -10.35
N LEU A 347 -2.01 21.08 -11.14
CA LEU A 347 -2.09 21.00 -12.60
C LEU A 347 -0.93 20.16 -13.17
N ALA A 348 0.29 20.35 -12.68
CA ALA A 348 1.44 19.54 -13.08
C ALA A 348 1.27 18.07 -12.68
N GLU A 349 0.73 17.79 -11.50
CA GLU A 349 0.38 16.43 -11.09
C GLU A 349 -0.74 15.84 -11.96
N ALA A 350 -1.78 16.60 -12.30
CA ALA A 350 -2.83 16.12 -13.20
C ALA A 350 -2.29 15.78 -14.60
N TYR A 351 -1.35 16.58 -15.14
CA TYR A 351 -0.63 16.24 -16.37
C TYR A 351 0.21 14.97 -16.22
N LEU A 352 0.90 14.80 -15.08
CA LEU A 352 1.67 13.58 -14.81
C LEU A 352 0.76 12.35 -14.83
N ARG A 353 -0.36 12.39 -14.10
CA ARG A 353 -1.31 11.28 -13.95
C ARG A 353 -2.12 10.99 -15.22
N SER A 354 -2.24 11.97 -16.11
CA SER A 354 -2.82 11.80 -17.46
C SER A 354 -1.83 11.32 -18.52
N GLY A 355 -0.54 11.19 -18.17
CA GLY A 355 0.52 10.77 -19.10
C GLY A 355 1.05 11.89 -19.99
N GLU A 356 0.62 13.14 -19.78
CA GLU A 356 1.11 14.33 -20.48
C GLU A 356 2.43 14.84 -19.86
N PHE A 357 3.44 13.97 -19.84
CA PHE A 357 4.70 14.19 -19.11
C PHE A 357 5.44 15.47 -19.50
N ALA A 358 5.41 15.86 -20.78
CA ALA A 358 6.04 17.09 -21.25
C ALA A 358 5.38 18.33 -20.64
N LEU A 359 4.04 18.34 -20.53
CA LEU A 359 3.30 19.42 -19.88
C LEU A 359 3.53 19.40 -18.38
N ALA A 360 3.52 18.23 -17.74
CA ALA A 360 3.84 18.08 -16.32
C ALA A 360 5.20 18.71 -15.97
N LEU A 361 6.25 18.38 -16.75
CA LEU A 361 7.60 18.91 -16.57
C LEU A 361 7.64 20.43 -16.72
N LYS A 362 6.98 20.96 -17.77
CA LYS A 362 6.92 22.40 -18.03
C LYS A 362 6.20 23.13 -16.90
N THR A 363 4.98 22.71 -16.56
CA THR A 363 4.14 23.32 -15.53
C THR A 363 4.81 23.27 -14.16
N ALA A 364 5.46 22.16 -13.79
CA ALA A 364 6.23 22.08 -12.55
C ALA A 364 7.45 23.02 -12.55
N GLY A 365 8.11 23.18 -13.70
CA GLY A 365 9.21 24.13 -13.88
C GLY A 365 8.79 25.60 -13.78
N GLU A 366 7.57 25.94 -14.20
CA GLU A 366 7.01 27.28 -14.04
C GLU A 366 6.56 27.51 -12.58
N GLY A 367 5.87 26.53 -11.98
CA GLY A 367 5.33 26.60 -10.63
C GLY A 367 6.38 26.78 -9.52
N ILE A 368 7.55 26.13 -9.65
CA ILE A 368 8.63 26.24 -8.66
C ILE A 368 9.16 27.68 -8.50
N ASN A 369 9.01 28.53 -9.53
CA ASN A 369 9.47 29.92 -9.53
C ASN A 369 8.45 30.91 -8.92
N ILE A 370 7.25 30.46 -8.55
CA ILE A 370 6.23 31.31 -7.94
C ILE A 370 6.60 31.58 -6.47
N PRO A 371 6.75 32.84 -6.03
CA PRO A 371 7.25 33.17 -4.69
C PRO A 371 6.20 32.89 -3.59
N GLN A 372 6.09 31.63 -3.16
CA GLN A 372 5.28 31.12 -2.05
C GLN A 372 5.93 29.85 -1.47
N SER A 373 5.69 29.52 -0.20
CA SER A 373 6.32 28.38 0.48
C SER A 373 5.61 27.04 0.26
N HIS A 374 4.33 27.05 -0.11
CA HIS A 374 3.50 25.85 -0.24
C HIS A 374 2.93 25.71 -1.68
N PRO A 375 3.06 24.53 -2.31
CA PRO A 375 3.93 23.41 -1.93
C PRO A 375 5.42 23.78 -2.01
N SER A 376 6.26 23.01 -1.34
CA SER A 376 7.70 23.25 -1.25
C SER A 376 8.40 23.12 -2.61
N ASN A 377 9.64 23.63 -2.71
CA ASN A 377 10.45 23.39 -3.90
C ASN A 377 10.71 21.89 -4.12
N ALA A 378 10.83 21.09 -3.06
CA ALA A 378 11.05 19.65 -3.17
C ALA A 378 9.89 18.94 -3.88
N ASP A 379 8.65 19.37 -3.64
CA ASP A 379 7.44 18.81 -4.26
C ASP A 379 7.47 19.02 -5.78
N PHE A 380 7.85 20.22 -6.23
CA PHE A 380 8.03 20.50 -7.65
C PHE A 380 9.19 19.72 -8.27
N GLN A 381 10.32 19.59 -7.57
CA GLN A 381 11.45 18.80 -8.09
C GLN A 381 11.08 17.33 -8.25
N ARG A 382 10.26 16.79 -7.34
CA ARG A 382 9.69 15.45 -7.51
C ARG A 382 8.87 15.35 -8.78
N LEU A 383 7.89 16.23 -9.00
CA LEU A 383 7.05 16.18 -10.20
C LEU A 383 7.88 16.27 -11.49
N LYS A 384 8.89 17.15 -11.51
CA LYS A 384 9.83 17.23 -12.64
C LYS A 384 10.60 15.92 -12.86
N GLY A 385 11.11 15.33 -11.78
CA GLY A 385 11.80 14.04 -11.83
C GLY A 385 10.92 12.91 -12.35
N LEU A 386 9.69 12.79 -11.84
CA LEU A 386 8.70 11.80 -12.29
C LEU A 386 8.32 12.00 -13.76
N ALA A 387 8.07 13.24 -14.17
CA ALA A 387 7.77 13.57 -15.56
C ALA A 387 8.94 13.22 -16.51
N LEU A 388 10.19 13.50 -16.11
CA LEU A 388 11.37 13.12 -16.90
C LEU A 388 11.53 11.60 -17.00
N VAL A 389 11.22 10.84 -15.95
CA VAL A 389 11.18 9.37 -16.01
C VAL A 389 10.08 8.88 -16.95
N GLY A 390 8.91 9.52 -16.97
CA GLY A 390 7.84 9.25 -17.93
C GLY A 390 8.24 9.55 -19.38
N LEU A 391 9.10 10.55 -19.60
CA LEU A 391 9.71 10.89 -20.90
C LEU A 391 10.94 10.03 -21.24
N GLU A 392 11.24 9.02 -20.44
CA GLU A 392 12.43 8.17 -20.57
C GLU A 392 13.79 8.91 -20.46
N ARG A 393 13.80 10.13 -19.93
CA ARG A 393 14.99 10.99 -19.74
C ARG A 393 15.62 10.77 -18.35
N HIS A 394 16.01 9.53 -18.09
CA HIS A 394 16.42 9.02 -16.77
C HIS A 394 17.64 9.77 -16.18
N ALA A 395 18.66 10.06 -16.99
CA ALA A 395 19.84 10.78 -16.53
C ALA A 395 19.54 12.22 -16.08
N GLU A 396 18.60 12.88 -16.77
CA GLU A 396 18.17 14.24 -16.42
C GLU A 396 17.26 14.27 -15.20
N ALA A 397 16.52 13.17 -14.94
CA ALA A 397 15.63 13.05 -13.78
C ALA A 397 16.39 12.94 -12.45
N LEU A 398 17.55 12.27 -12.44
CA LEU A 398 18.36 12.00 -11.23
C LEU A 398 18.54 13.21 -10.31
N PRO A 399 19.10 14.35 -10.74
CA PRO A 399 19.36 15.48 -9.84
C PRO A 399 18.08 16.06 -9.23
N PHE A 400 16.95 16.01 -9.94
CA PHE A 400 15.68 16.51 -9.43
C PHE A 400 15.09 15.59 -8.36
N LEU A 401 15.14 14.27 -8.60
CA LEU A 401 14.68 13.28 -7.64
C LEU A 401 15.56 13.23 -6.39
N GLU A 402 16.89 13.31 -6.54
CA GLU A 402 17.80 13.40 -5.40
C GLU A 402 17.55 14.67 -4.59
N LEU A 403 17.29 15.80 -5.25
CA LEU A 403 16.99 17.07 -4.58
C LEU A 403 15.65 17.01 -3.84
N SER A 404 14.61 16.36 -4.39
CA SER A 404 13.34 16.20 -3.68
C SER A 404 13.49 15.40 -2.39
N LEU A 405 14.44 14.47 -2.32
CA LEU A 405 14.71 13.68 -1.12
C LEU A 405 15.61 14.39 -0.09
N LYS A 406 16.38 15.43 -0.48
CA LYS A 406 17.27 16.18 0.42
C LYS A 406 16.52 17.12 1.38
N GLY A 407 15.28 17.48 1.06
CA GLY A 407 14.53 18.51 1.76
C GLY A 407 14.01 18.13 3.16
N PHE A 408 13.75 16.85 3.45
CA PHE A 408 13.16 16.40 4.71
C PHE A 408 13.37 14.89 4.94
N PRO A 409 13.78 14.43 6.14
CA PRO A 409 13.47 13.09 6.63
C PRO A 409 12.07 13.09 7.27
N GLY A 410 11.03 13.15 6.44
CA GLY A 410 9.61 13.06 6.83
C GLY A 410 8.88 12.05 5.92
N PRO A 411 7.60 11.72 6.19
CA PRO A 411 6.97 10.56 5.59
C PRO A 411 6.88 10.64 4.06
N ILE A 412 7.66 9.75 3.43
CA ILE A 412 7.30 8.94 2.26
C ILE A 412 7.27 9.69 0.91
N TRP A 413 8.44 9.74 0.26
CA TRP A 413 8.55 9.98 -1.18
C TRP A 413 8.81 8.67 -1.94
N SER A 414 8.07 7.61 -1.59
CA SER A 414 8.26 6.28 -2.19
C SER A 414 8.15 6.31 -3.71
N GLU A 415 7.27 7.15 -4.26
CA GLU A 415 7.18 7.36 -5.71
C GLU A 415 8.49 7.94 -6.29
N ALA A 416 9.12 8.88 -5.60
CA ALA A 416 10.41 9.45 -6.03
C ALA A 416 11.55 8.43 -5.92
N ARG A 417 11.54 7.58 -4.87
CA ARG A 417 12.51 6.49 -4.71
C ARG A 417 12.33 5.42 -5.77
N PHE A 418 11.10 5.05 -6.08
CA PHE A 418 10.80 4.12 -7.16
C PHE A 418 11.26 4.68 -8.52
N ALA A 419 11.05 5.99 -8.76
CA ALA A 419 11.59 6.66 -9.93
C ALA A 419 13.13 6.68 -9.94
N LEU A 420 13.79 6.93 -8.80
CA LEU A 420 15.24 6.81 -8.67
C LEU A 420 15.73 5.40 -8.97
N SER A 421 14.99 4.37 -8.54
CA SER A 421 15.31 2.98 -8.88
C SER A 421 15.50 2.84 -10.39
N ARG A 422 14.46 3.22 -11.13
CA ARG A 422 14.44 3.17 -12.60
C ARG A 422 15.56 4.00 -13.21
N CYS A 423 15.85 5.18 -12.64
CA CYS A 423 16.95 6.00 -13.12
C CYS A 423 18.29 5.30 -12.98
N TYR A 424 18.62 4.79 -11.79
CA TYR A 424 19.88 4.07 -11.56
C TYR A 424 20.00 2.82 -12.42
N ASP A 425 18.92 2.06 -12.60
CA ASP A 425 18.92 0.88 -13.47
C ASP A 425 19.28 1.26 -14.91
N LYS A 426 18.75 2.37 -15.42
CA LYS A 426 19.02 2.87 -16.79
C LYS A 426 20.36 3.58 -16.94
N THR A 427 20.92 4.13 -15.87
CA THR A 427 22.23 4.81 -15.88
C THR A 427 23.39 3.91 -15.47
N GLY A 428 23.16 2.61 -15.29
CA GLY A 428 24.23 1.62 -15.06
C GLY A 428 24.58 1.37 -13.59
N GLU A 429 23.72 1.76 -12.64
CA GLU A 429 23.86 1.52 -11.20
C GLU A 429 22.74 0.59 -10.63
N PRO A 430 22.47 -0.60 -11.21
CA PRO A 430 21.28 -1.39 -10.85
C PRO A 430 21.24 -1.87 -9.39
N ALA A 431 22.38 -2.02 -8.73
CA ALA A 431 22.42 -2.35 -7.30
C ALA A 431 21.86 -1.20 -6.44
N ARG A 432 22.14 0.04 -6.82
CA ARG A 432 21.58 1.24 -6.17
C ARG A 432 20.10 1.39 -6.52
N GLY A 433 19.74 1.07 -7.76
CA GLY A 433 18.34 1.04 -8.19
C GLY A 433 17.51 0.13 -7.30
N ARG A 434 17.92 -1.13 -7.20
CA ARG A 434 17.29 -2.15 -6.34
C ARG A 434 17.17 -1.72 -4.87
N LEU A 435 18.17 -1.02 -4.33
CA LEU A 435 18.11 -0.50 -2.97
C LEU A 435 17.01 0.56 -2.80
N GLU A 436 16.88 1.50 -3.75
CA GLU A 436 15.81 2.50 -3.71
C GLU A 436 14.42 1.89 -3.91
N MET A 437 14.29 0.85 -4.74
CA MET A 437 13.06 0.06 -4.87
C MET A 437 12.63 -0.54 -3.52
N ILE A 438 13.54 -1.23 -2.83
CA ILE A 438 13.26 -1.85 -1.54
C ILE A 438 12.88 -0.78 -0.51
N ARG A 439 13.59 0.35 -0.49
CA ARG A 439 13.26 1.49 0.39
C ARG A 439 11.85 2.02 0.11
N ALA A 440 11.48 2.21 -1.16
CA ALA A 440 10.16 2.65 -1.55
C ALA A 440 9.06 1.70 -1.05
N LEU A 441 9.27 0.38 -1.21
CA LEU A 441 8.30 -0.61 -0.75
C LEU A 441 8.22 -0.66 0.78
N ASN A 442 9.33 -0.55 1.52
CA ASN A 442 9.26 -0.60 2.98
C ASN A 442 8.54 0.59 3.60
N GLU A 443 8.60 1.77 2.97
CA GLU A 443 8.00 2.99 3.51
C GLU A 443 6.46 2.88 3.64
N GLY A 444 5.81 2.11 2.79
CA GLY A 444 4.38 1.81 2.88
C GLY A 444 3.77 1.40 1.55
N ASN A 445 2.48 1.12 1.55
CA ASN A 445 1.71 0.73 0.35
C ASN A 445 0.64 1.73 -0.09
N GLN A 446 0.59 2.91 0.54
CA GLN A 446 -0.40 3.97 0.29
C GLN A 446 0.13 5.08 -0.63
N TRP A 447 0.75 4.72 -1.75
CA TRP A 447 1.28 5.68 -2.71
C TRP A 447 1.10 5.23 -4.17
N GLN A 448 1.01 6.22 -5.06
CA GLN A 448 0.82 6.01 -6.49
C GLN A 448 2.02 5.30 -7.11
N GLY A 449 1.81 4.07 -7.58
CA GLY A 449 2.86 3.25 -8.21
C GLY A 449 3.39 2.10 -7.36
N TYR A 450 2.89 1.94 -6.13
CA TYR A 450 3.25 0.80 -5.27
C TYR A 450 3.06 -0.56 -5.97
N GLN A 451 1.91 -0.77 -6.64
CA GLN A 451 1.64 -2.04 -7.33
C GLN A 451 2.66 -2.31 -8.43
N ARG A 452 3.00 -1.30 -9.23
CA ARG A 452 4.02 -1.42 -10.27
C ARG A 452 5.40 -1.72 -9.68
N ALA A 453 5.77 -1.06 -8.59
CA ALA A 453 7.03 -1.34 -7.89
C ALA A 453 7.08 -2.78 -7.37
N LEU A 454 5.98 -3.26 -6.78
CA LEU A 454 5.82 -4.63 -6.30
C LEU A 454 5.95 -5.65 -7.45
N GLU A 455 5.24 -5.44 -8.55
CA GLU A 455 5.29 -6.29 -9.76
C GLU A 455 6.67 -6.31 -10.40
N THR A 456 7.33 -5.14 -10.49
CA THR A 456 8.69 -5.02 -11.02
C THR A 456 9.63 -5.90 -10.18
N LEU A 457 9.60 -5.77 -8.86
CA LEU A 457 10.45 -6.56 -7.98
C LEU A 457 10.11 -8.06 -8.02
N LYS A 458 8.82 -8.43 -8.11
CA LYS A 458 8.38 -9.83 -8.28
C LYS A 458 8.97 -10.44 -9.55
N SER A 459 8.93 -9.71 -10.66
CA SER A 459 9.48 -10.18 -11.94
C SER A 459 11.00 -10.40 -11.87
N GLU A 460 11.74 -9.50 -11.24
CA GLU A 460 13.20 -9.64 -11.05
C GLU A 460 13.57 -10.86 -10.21
N VAL A 461 12.84 -11.08 -9.11
CA VAL A 461 13.05 -12.22 -8.22
C VAL A 461 12.69 -13.54 -8.93
N ALA A 462 11.60 -13.57 -9.69
CA ALA A 462 11.20 -14.74 -10.48
C ALA A 462 12.28 -15.12 -11.50
N VAL A 463 12.81 -14.15 -12.25
CA VAL A 463 13.91 -14.38 -13.21
C VAL A 463 15.12 -14.96 -12.50
N LYS A 464 15.53 -14.39 -11.35
CA LYS A 464 16.67 -14.90 -10.58
C LYS A 464 16.48 -16.36 -10.14
N ASN A 465 15.27 -16.71 -9.68
CA ASN A 465 14.95 -18.07 -9.23
C ASN A 465 14.81 -19.07 -10.39
N SER A 466 14.60 -18.60 -11.62
CA SER A 466 14.49 -19.43 -12.83
C SER A 466 15.82 -19.75 -13.52
N LEU A 467 16.92 -19.05 -13.16
CA LEU A 467 18.24 -19.32 -13.72
C LEU A 467 18.86 -20.59 -13.10
N PRO A 468 19.43 -21.52 -13.90
CA PRO A 468 20.12 -22.69 -13.36
C PRO A 468 21.23 -22.26 -12.38
N TYR A 469 21.34 -22.98 -11.26
CA TYR A 469 22.33 -22.70 -10.19
C TYR A 469 23.77 -22.53 -10.71
N ALA A 470 24.11 -23.22 -11.81
CA ALA A 470 25.40 -23.11 -12.50
C ALA A 470 25.65 -21.74 -13.14
N PHE A 471 24.61 -21.03 -13.59
CA PHE A 471 24.69 -19.70 -14.21
C PHE A 471 24.88 -18.59 -13.16
N MET A 472 24.29 -18.77 -11.96
CA MET A 472 24.45 -17.87 -10.82
C MET A 472 25.90 -17.84 -10.30
N LEU A 473 26.63 -18.96 -10.33
CA LEU A 473 28.01 -19.04 -9.85
C LEU A 473 29.04 -18.41 -10.80
N THR A 474 28.76 -18.32 -12.10
CA THR A 474 29.72 -17.80 -13.09
C THR A 474 29.65 -16.29 -13.28
N VAL A 475 28.48 -15.67 -13.09
CA VAL A 475 28.26 -14.25 -13.41
C VAL A 475 28.19 -13.37 -12.16
N TRP A 476 27.57 -13.88 -11.07
CA TRP A 476 27.24 -13.07 -9.90
C TRP A 476 28.41 -12.72 -8.96
N PRO A 477 29.44 -13.57 -8.76
CA PRO A 477 30.61 -13.19 -7.95
C PRO A 477 31.38 -11.98 -8.50
N ARG A 478 31.27 -11.70 -9.80
CA ARG A 478 31.85 -10.49 -10.40
C ARG A 478 31.08 -9.22 -10.03
N CYS A 479 29.76 -9.30 -9.81
CA CYS A 479 28.94 -8.19 -9.33
C CYS A 479 29.07 -7.97 -7.82
N VAL A 480 29.16 -9.03 -7.02
CA VAL A 480 29.34 -8.94 -5.55
C VAL A 480 30.72 -8.39 -5.18
N ASN A 481 31.77 -8.77 -5.91
CA ASN A 481 33.10 -8.18 -5.71
C ASN A 481 33.16 -6.69 -6.10
N LEU A 482 32.31 -6.22 -7.01
CA LEU A 482 32.19 -4.80 -7.33
C LEU A 482 31.45 -4.04 -6.22
N ILE A 483 30.39 -4.64 -5.65
CA ILE A 483 29.62 -4.08 -4.53
C ILE A 483 30.48 -3.96 -3.26
N ASN A 484 31.29 -4.98 -2.95
CA ASN A 484 32.18 -4.93 -1.78
C ASN A 484 33.34 -3.93 -1.98
N ARG A 485 33.89 -3.79 -3.19
CA ARG A 485 34.92 -2.77 -3.48
C ARG A 485 34.37 -1.34 -3.47
N LEU A 486 33.10 -1.13 -3.84
CA LEU A 486 32.45 0.18 -3.77
C LEU A 486 32.09 0.57 -2.32
N ALA A 487 31.88 -0.40 -1.43
CA ALA A 487 31.66 -0.15 -0.01
C ALA A 487 32.95 0.25 0.74
N GLU A 488 34.13 -0.18 0.26
CA GLU A 488 35.43 0.16 0.85
C GLU A 488 35.97 1.53 0.40
N MET A 489 35.48 2.11 -0.71
CA MET A 489 35.93 3.42 -1.22
C MET A 489 35.23 4.64 -0.58
N ARG A 490 34.63 4.50 0.60
CA ARG A 490 34.06 5.62 1.39
C ARG A 490 34.69 5.72 2.78
N ILE A 491 36.01 5.73 2.84
CA ILE A 491 36.77 6.39 3.90
C ILE A 491 38.04 6.96 3.25
N GLU A 492 37.94 8.19 2.76
CA GLU A 492 38.99 9.24 2.76
C GLU A 492 38.37 10.58 2.39
#